data_AF-A0A919K578-F1
#
_entry.id   AF-A0A919K578-F1
#
_cell.length_a   1.000
_cell.length_b   1.000
_cell.length_c   1.000
_cell.angle_alpha   90.00
_cell.angle_beta   90.00
_cell.angle_gamma   90.00
#
_symmetry.space_group_name_H-M   'P 1'
#
loop_
_entity.id
_entity.type
_entity.pdbx_description
1 polymer ?
#
loop_
_entity_poly.entity_id
_entity_poly.type
_entity_poly.pdbx_seq_one_letter_code
_entity_poly.pdbx_strand_id
1 'polypeptide(L)'
;MQLPRFPIRRELDGDFTLAGLATVAGTPADPAPAFPPLDIAAAAYEHQVWRLELPVDDGRLLDRTRPAPATQTIGEPGESDLALLHAVEVCGLWRPPVSRRLRSLDPSRARVWLAIADRWTLLSSACGDLRFLNAACKLFGAVWACSPTAAGDGWPSVARLFAGTAHRISDATQHLTDRLNKFPPPASTAAPAPAWPTPATTPAAAPSIVVLAGAGSGGAQQFLADLPTPSPVAAVCWYEAPTDAIPQESAYVSAWYPPEAPAAAPPRRSGAAISGLSQHTAYRWDDVATVLDCHRADLVVLIGMPIVPATVLRKARLGVVNAHNGVLPQYRGMDAVGWAVLNNHPVKCTLHLAATAVDQGDVLATQTVPYGPATTLRGRVKQAQLHLLRAVTLHVAATGQLPPGTPQGPGRQYYRLHPHLKRVLDTCSATLFERN
;
A
#
# COMPACT_ATOMS: atom_id res chain seq x y z
N MET A 1 -33.60 1.66 -5.90
CA MET A 1 -32.64 2.79 -6.04
C MET A 1 -31.30 2.33 -5.52
N GLN A 2 -30.32 2.11 -6.40
CA GLN A 2 -28.95 1.76 -6.01
C GLN A 2 -28.34 2.94 -5.24
N LEU A 3 -28.02 2.73 -3.98
CA LEU A 3 -27.15 3.63 -3.23
C LEU A 3 -25.87 3.84 -4.06
N PRO A 4 -25.35 5.08 -4.13
CA PRO A 4 -24.18 5.36 -4.92
C PRO A 4 -23.05 4.44 -4.43
N ARG A 5 -22.41 3.75 -5.39
CA ARG A 5 -21.09 3.16 -5.22
C ARG A 5 -20.28 4.12 -4.36
N PHE A 6 -19.59 3.60 -3.35
CA PHE A 6 -18.57 4.34 -2.61
C PHE A 6 -17.94 5.38 -3.53
N PRO A 7 -17.80 6.65 -3.13
CA PRO A 7 -17.08 7.59 -3.96
C PRO A 7 -15.68 6.99 -4.08
N ILE A 8 -15.44 6.32 -5.21
CA ILE A 8 -14.12 6.08 -5.73
C ILE A 8 -13.64 7.51 -5.87
N ARG A 9 -12.92 7.96 -4.85
CA ARG A 9 -12.40 9.31 -4.84
C ARG A 9 -11.69 9.43 -6.18
N ARG A 10 -11.95 10.52 -6.89
CA ARG A 10 -11.50 10.81 -8.26
C ARG A 10 -9.96 10.86 -8.41
N GLU A 11 -9.23 10.14 -7.57
CA GLU A 11 -7.83 10.33 -7.22
C GLU A 11 -6.87 9.52 -8.09
N LEU A 12 -7.38 8.72 -9.03
CA LEU A 12 -6.55 8.12 -10.07
C LEU A 12 -7.24 8.36 -11.41
N ASP A 13 -6.88 9.47 -12.04
CA ASP A 13 -7.10 9.64 -13.46
C ASP A 13 -6.54 8.41 -14.20
N GLY A 14 -7.41 7.65 -14.86
CA GLY A 14 -7.08 6.32 -15.41
C GLY A 14 -7.86 5.18 -14.76
N ASP A 15 -8.76 5.47 -13.84
CA ASP A 15 -9.74 4.49 -13.39
C ASP A 15 -10.67 4.03 -14.53
N PHE A 16 -10.87 2.72 -14.66
CA PHE A 16 -11.75 2.10 -15.66
C PHE A 16 -12.66 1.05 -15.03
N THR A 17 -13.94 1.06 -15.38
CA THR A 17 -14.91 0.09 -14.85
C THR A 17 -15.00 -1.15 -15.72
N LEU A 18 -15.46 -2.28 -15.18
CA LEU A 18 -15.78 -3.48 -15.98
C LEU A 18 -16.79 -3.17 -17.11
N ALA A 19 -17.79 -2.31 -16.84
CA ALA A 19 -18.72 -1.85 -17.86
C ALA A 19 -18.01 -1.06 -18.99
N GLY A 20 -17.02 -0.23 -18.64
CA GLY A 20 -16.16 0.46 -19.61
C GLY A 20 -15.22 -0.48 -20.38
N LEU A 21 -14.76 -1.57 -19.77
CA LEU A 21 -14.00 -2.61 -20.48
C LEU A 21 -14.90 -3.40 -21.45
N ALA A 22 -16.12 -3.71 -21.05
CA ALA A 22 -17.08 -4.43 -21.88
C ALA A 22 -17.42 -3.69 -23.18
N THR A 23 -17.47 -2.35 -23.15
CA THR A 23 -17.66 -1.55 -24.38
C THR A 23 -16.49 -1.63 -25.37
N VAL A 24 -15.29 -1.97 -24.89
CA VAL A 24 -14.08 -2.12 -25.71
C VAL A 24 -13.91 -3.56 -26.20
N ALA A 25 -14.40 -4.55 -25.43
CA ALA A 25 -14.25 -5.99 -25.69
C ALA A 25 -15.03 -6.53 -26.91
N GLY A 26 -15.91 -5.75 -27.54
CA GLY A 26 -16.70 -6.18 -28.71
C GLY A 26 -15.94 -6.25 -30.05
N THR A 27 -14.65 -5.94 -30.08
CA THR A 27 -13.83 -5.92 -31.31
C THR A 27 -12.89 -7.13 -31.32
N PRO A 28 -12.86 -7.96 -32.39
CA PRO A 28 -11.98 -9.13 -32.43
C PRO A 28 -10.51 -8.70 -32.30
N ALA A 29 -9.79 -9.34 -31.36
CA ALA A 29 -8.41 -9.03 -31.07
C ALA A 29 -7.46 -9.81 -31.98
N ASP A 30 -6.52 -9.10 -32.63
CA ASP A 30 -5.28 -9.72 -33.09
C ASP A 30 -4.43 -10.10 -31.87
N PRO A 31 -3.56 -11.13 -31.96
CA PRO A 31 -2.58 -11.38 -30.92
C PRO A 31 -1.71 -10.13 -30.73
N ALA A 32 -1.53 -9.68 -29.49
CA ALA A 32 -0.59 -8.60 -29.18
C ALA A 32 0.82 -8.97 -29.68
N PRO A 33 1.71 -8.00 -30.00
CA PRO A 33 3.10 -8.35 -30.26
C PRO A 33 3.70 -9.03 -29.04
N ALA A 34 4.49 -10.08 -29.26
CA ALA A 34 5.20 -10.73 -28.18
C ALA A 34 6.20 -9.77 -27.58
N PHE A 35 6.39 -9.92 -26.28
CA PHE A 35 7.51 -9.29 -25.61
C PHE A 35 8.73 -10.19 -25.80
N PRO A 36 9.87 -9.66 -26.28
CA PRO A 36 11.10 -10.43 -26.26
C PRO A 36 11.44 -10.79 -24.80
N PRO A 37 12.25 -11.84 -24.56
CA PRO A 37 12.86 -12.05 -23.26
C PRO A 37 13.50 -10.72 -22.80
N LEU A 38 13.25 -10.34 -21.54
CA LEU A 38 13.82 -9.11 -20.97
C LEU A 38 15.33 -9.29 -20.71
N ASP A 39 16.12 -9.39 -21.77
CA ASP A 39 17.59 -9.38 -21.72
C ASP A 39 18.15 -7.95 -21.69
N ILE A 40 17.28 -6.94 -21.75
CA ILE A 40 17.67 -5.53 -21.65
C ILE A 40 17.74 -5.14 -20.17
N ALA A 41 18.86 -4.54 -19.76
CA ALA A 41 19.05 -4.04 -18.39
C ALA A 41 17.91 -3.08 -17.97
N ALA A 42 17.39 -3.25 -16.76
CA ALA A 42 16.29 -2.46 -16.20
C ALA A 42 16.49 -0.94 -16.34
N ALA A 43 17.74 -0.46 -16.25
CA ALA A 43 18.10 0.94 -16.43
C ALA A 43 17.81 1.48 -17.85
N ALA A 44 17.99 0.67 -18.88
CA ALA A 44 17.68 1.07 -20.26
C ALA A 44 16.16 1.11 -20.50
N TYR A 45 15.40 0.21 -19.86
CA TYR A 45 13.94 0.27 -19.82
C TYR A 45 13.44 1.51 -19.07
N GLU A 46 14.01 1.81 -17.91
CA GLU A 46 13.68 3.01 -17.14
C GLU A 46 13.90 4.29 -17.95
N HIS A 47 15.00 4.36 -18.69
CA HIS A 47 15.31 5.49 -19.56
C HIS A 47 14.30 5.67 -20.70
N GLN A 48 13.84 4.60 -21.34
CA GLN A 48 13.00 4.65 -22.54
C GLN A 48 11.49 4.68 -22.23
N VAL A 49 11.07 3.99 -21.17
CA VAL A 49 9.65 3.67 -20.94
C VAL A 49 8.97 4.63 -19.97
N TRP A 50 9.70 5.18 -18.97
CA TRP A 50 9.10 6.01 -17.91
C TRP A 50 9.37 7.52 -18.07
N ARG A 51 10.32 7.91 -18.91
CA ARG A 51 10.65 9.32 -19.22
C ARG A 51 9.85 9.82 -20.40
N LEU A 52 8.67 10.38 -20.14
CA LEU A 52 7.71 10.74 -21.18
C LEU A 52 8.22 11.83 -22.14
N GLU A 53 9.15 12.65 -21.69
CA GLU A 53 9.80 13.73 -22.43
C GLU A 53 10.82 13.26 -23.48
N LEU A 54 11.24 11.99 -23.43
CA LEU A 54 12.19 11.40 -24.39
C LEU A 54 11.44 10.60 -25.46
N PRO A 55 11.98 10.45 -26.68
CA PRO A 55 11.41 9.52 -27.65
C PRO A 55 11.56 8.07 -27.17
N VAL A 56 10.61 7.21 -27.53
CA VAL A 56 10.67 5.76 -27.29
C VAL A 56 10.90 5.02 -28.61
N ASP A 57 11.83 4.07 -28.61
CA ASP A 57 12.03 3.13 -29.71
C ASP A 57 11.24 1.84 -29.44
N ASP A 58 9.99 1.80 -29.89
CA ASP A 58 9.11 0.65 -29.69
C ASP A 58 9.50 -0.57 -30.54
N GLY A 59 10.30 -0.41 -31.60
CA GLY A 59 10.85 -1.50 -32.39
C GLY A 59 11.98 -2.25 -31.67
N ARG A 60 12.74 -1.56 -30.83
CA ARG A 60 13.75 -2.17 -29.95
C ARG A 60 13.14 -2.87 -28.73
N LEU A 61 11.98 -2.39 -28.25
CA LEU A 61 11.36 -2.87 -27.01
C LEU A 61 10.30 -3.96 -27.22
N LEU A 62 9.78 -4.12 -28.44
CA LEU A 62 8.72 -5.08 -28.78
C LEU A 62 9.17 -5.99 -29.93
N ASP A 63 8.89 -7.28 -29.80
CA ASP A 63 9.06 -8.23 -30.90
C ASP A 63 7.78 -8.20 -31.74
N ARG A 64 7.82 -7.41 -32.82
CA ARG A 64 6.70 -7.26 -33.75
C ARG A 64 6.51 -8.45 -34.68
N THR A 65 7.44 -9.39 -34.70
CA THR A 65 7.43 -10.54 -35.61
C THR A 65 6.79 -11.77 -35.00
N ARG A 66 6.69 -11.82 -33.67
CA ARG A 66 6.13 -12.94 -32.92
C ARG A 66 4.80 -12.53 -32.29
N PRO A 67 3.72 -13.31 -32.46
CA PRO A 67 2.48 -13.09 -31.72
C PRO A 67 2.68 -13.41 -30.23
N ALA A 68 2.01 -12.65 -29.36
CA ALA A 68 1.98 -12.88 -27.93
C ALA A 68 1.50 -14.31 -27.67
N PRO A 69 2.15 -15.04 -26.75
CA PRO A 69 1.81 -16.43 -26.50
C PRO A 69 0.37 -16.53 -25.94
N ALA A 70 -0.53 -17.14 -26.71
CA ALA A 70 -1.89 -17.41 -26.25
C ALA A 70 -1.94 -18.49 -25.15
N THR A 71 -0.98 -19.42 -25.15
CA THR A 71 -0.95 -20.61 -24.27
C THR A 71 0.46 -21.17 -24.02
N GLN A 72 1.52 -20.40 -24.28
CA GLN A 72 2.87 -20.84 -23.90
C GLN A 72 2.99 -20.71 -22.37
N THR A 73 3.55 -21.71 -21.70
CA THR A 73 3.87 -21.67 -20.26
C THR A 73 4.73 -20.46 -19.99
N ILE A 74 4.11 -19.34 -19.62
CA ILE A 74 4.82 -18.20 -19.07
C ILE A 74 5.45 -18.74 -17.79
N GLY A 75 6.78 -18.86 -17.81
CA GLY A 75 7.54 -19.34 -16.68
C GLY A 75 7.44 -18.39 -15.49
N GLU A 76 8.22 -18.68 -14.45
CA GLU A 76 8.37 -17.79 -13.31
C GLU A 76 8.89 -16.40 -13.74
N PRO A 77 8.53 -15.32 -13.01
CA PRO A 77 9.06 -13.99 -13.27
C PRO A 77 10.59 -13.98 -13.16
N GLY A 78 11.26 -13.45 -14.18
CA GLY A 78 12.71 -13.22 -14.12
C GLY A 78 13.09 -12.00 -13.28
N GLU A 79 14.38 -11.83 -13.01
CA GLU A 79 14.89 -10.65 -12.27
C GLU A 79 14.49 -9.33 -12.95
N SER A 80 14.51 -9.30 -14.29
CA SER A 80 14.09 -8.13 -15.06
C SER A 80 12.60 -7.80 -14.89
N ASP A 81 11.71 -8.81 -14.79
CA ASP A 81 10.28 -8.57 -14.55
C ASP A 81 10.06 -7.93 -13.17
N LEU A 82 10.80 -8.40 -12.14
CA LEU A 82 10.73 -7.86 -10.78
C LEU A 82 11.33 -6.45 -10.67
N ALA A 83 12.45 -6.20 -11.35
CA ALA A 83 13.09 -4.88 -11.39
C ALA A 83 12.19 -3.86 -12.10
N LEU A 84 11.58 -4.24 -13.23
CA LEU A 84 10.65 -3.40 -13.98
C LEU A 84 9.36 -3.12 -13.19
N LEU A 85 8.81 -4.14 -12.53
CA LEU A 85 7.67 -3.99 -11.63
C LEU A 85 7.98 -2.97 -10.51
N HIS A 86 9.15 -3.08 -9.87
CA HIS A 86 9.58 -2.11 -8.86
C HIS A 86 9.70 -0.70 -9.44
N ALA A 87 10.38 -0.54 -10.58
CA ALA A 87 10.59 0.74 -11.23
C ALA A 87 9.26 1.44 -11.60
N VAL A 88 8.29 0.68 -12.14
CA VAL A 88 6.92 1.19 -12.39
C VAL A 88 6.31 1.68 -11.08
N GLU A 89 6.33 0.85 -10.05
CA GLU A 89 5.60 1.12 -8.82
C GLU A 89 6.15 2.28 -7.98
N VAL A 90 7.45 2.59 -8.08
CA VAL A 90 8.08 3.74 -7.42
C VAL A 90 8.15 4.99 -8.27
N CYS A 91 7.78 4.90 -9.56
CA CYS A 91 7.80 6.02 -10.48
C CYS A 91 6.86 7.15 -10.04
N GLY A 92 7.29 8.40 -10.26
CA GLY A 92 6.51 9.60 -9.94
C GLY A 92 5.24 9.79 -10.80
N LEU A 93 5.10 9.05 -11.91
CA LEU A 93 3.95 9.15 -12.82
C LEU A 93 2.61 8.80 -12.15
N TRP A 94 2.64 7.90 -11.16
CA TRP A 94 1.44 7.43 -10.45
C TRP A 94 1.03 8.32 -9.28
N ARG A 95 1.73 9.45 -9.07
CA ARG A 95 1.36 10.46 -8.07
C ARG A 95 0.21 11.32 -8.62
N PRO A 96 -0.93 11.40 -7.95
CA PRO A 96 -2.04 12.22 -8.42
C PRO A 96 -1.68 13.72 -8.60
N PRO A 97 -2.38 14.44 -9.50
CA PRO A 97 -3.31 13.92 -10.51
C PRO A 97 -2.54 13.26 -11.68
N VAL A 98 -2.84 12.00 -11.96
CA VAL A 98 -2.09 11.15 -12.90
C VAL A 98 -2.25 11.64 -14.34
N SER A 99 -3.45 12.10 -14.76
CA SER A 99 -3.72 12.59 -16.12
C SER A 99 -2.78 13.72 -16.50
N ARG A 100 -2.54 14.64 -15.55
CA ARG A 100 -1.69 15.81 -15.74
C ARG A 100 -0.24 15.40 -16.06
N ARG A 101 0.22 14.31 -15.44
CA ARG A 101 1.57 13.77 -15.63
C ARG A 101 1.69 12.98 -16.93
N LEU A 102 0.59 12.43 -17.45
CA LEU A 102 0.54 11.64 -18.66
C LEU A 102 0.22 12.45 -19.94
N ARG A 103 0.19 13.78 -19.87
CA ARG A 103 -0.20 14.64 -21.01
C ARG A 103 0.68 14.46 -22.26
N SER A 104 1.90 13.99 -22.11
CA SER A 104 2.83 13.72 -23.21
C SER A 104 2.90 12.23 -23.61
N LEU A 105 1.97 11.39 -23.15
CA LEU A 105 1.92 9.99 -23.56
C LEU A 105 1.57 9.87 -25.04
N ASP A 106 2.50 9.32 -25.82
CA ASP A 106 2.38 9.13 -27.26
C ASP A 106 1.94 7.68 -27.63
N PRO A 107 1.44 7.46 -28.86
CA PRO A 107 1.04 6.12 -29.32
C PRO A 107 2.12 5.04 -29.23
N SER A 108 3.39 5.37 -29.52
CA SER A 108 4.48 4.38 -29.52
C SER A 108 4.75 3.88 -28.11
N ARG A 109 4.74 4.78 -27.12
CA ARG A 109 4.86 4.41 -25.72
C ARG A 109 3.62 3.68 -25.21
N ALA A 110 2.43 4.10 -25.62
CA ALA A 110 1.19 3.41 -25.28
C ALA A 110 1.20 1.94 -25.75
N ARG A 111 1.73 1.65 -26.95
CA ARG A 111 1.91 0.26 -27.42
C ARG A 111 2.83 -0.55 -26.50
N VAL A 112 3.97 0.02 -26.10
CA VAL A 112 4.90 -0.64 -25.16
C VAL A 112 4.23 -0.92 -23.82
N TRP A 113 3.50 0.06 -23.26
CA TRP A 113 2.82 -0.11 -21.98
C TRP A 113 1.71 -1.16 -22.02
N LEU A 114 0.92 -1.22 -23.10
CA LEU A 114 -0.10 -2.25 -23.28
C LEU A 114 0.50 -3.64 -23.45
N ALA A 115 1.59 -3.78 -24.21
CA ALA A 115 2.29 -5.06 -24.33
C ALA A 115 2.85 -5.56 -22.98
N ILE A 116 3.40 -4.65 -22.16
CA ILE A 116 3.85 -4.98 -20.79
C ILE A 116 2.64 -5.38 -19.92
N ALA A 117 1.53 -4.63 -19.98
CA ALA A 117 0.32 -4.93 -19.23
C ALA A 117 -0.25 -6.31 -19.59
N ASP A 118 -0.24 -6.69 -20.87
CA ASP A 118 -0.62 -8.02 -21.34
C ASP A 118 0.28 -9.11 -20.76
N ARG A 119 1.60 -8.98 -20.93
CA ARG A 119 2.56 -9.94 -20.38
C ARG A 119 2.36 -10.11 -18.88
N TRP A 120 2.23 -9.02 -18.14
CA TRP A 120 2.08 -9.05 -16.69
C TRP A 120 0.72 -9.60 -16.24
N THR A 121 -0.35 -9.39 -17.00
CA THR A 121 -1.64 -10.02 -16.74
C THR A 121 -1.51 -11.54 -16.85
N LEU A 122 -0.89 -12.04 -17.93
CA LEU A 122 -0.70 -13.47 -18.14
C LEU A 122 0.29 -14.08 -17.12
N LEU A 123 1.39 -13.39 -16.82
CA LEU A 123 2.37 -13.78 -15.80
C LEU A 123 1.73 -13.87 -14.41
N SER A 124 0.86 -12.92 -14.06
CA SER A 124 0.10 -12.95 -12.81
C SER A 124 -0.79 -14.20 -12.73
N SER A 125 -1.47 -14.55 -13.81
CA SER A 125 -2.28 -15.79 -13.87
C SER A 125 -1.43 -17.06 -13.77
N ALA A 126 -0.22 -17.06 -14.33
CA ALA A 126 0.68 -18.22 -14.31
C ALA A 126 1.34 -18.46 -12.95
N CYS A 127 1.93 -17.44 -12.33
CA CYS A 127 2.68 -17.57 -11.07
C CYS A 127 1.85 -17.20 -9.81
N GLY A 128 0.65 -16.65 -9.99
CA GLY A 128 -0.22 -16.20 -8.89
C GLY A 128 0.21 -14.89 -8.22
N ASP A 129 1.28 -14.23 -8.68
CA ASP A 129 1.72 -12.95 -8.12
C ASP A 129 0.87 -11.79 -8.65
N LEU A 130 -0.07 -11.33 -7.82
CA LEU A 130 -1.02 -10.27 -8.15
C LEU A 130 -0.39 -8.87 -8.28
N ARG A 131 0.90 -8.70 -7.94
CA ARG A 131 1.60 -7.43 -8.15
C ARG A 131 1.71 -7.10 -9.64
N PHE A 132 1.90 -8.10 -10.49
CA PHE A 132 1.91 -7.94 -11.94
C PHE A 132 0.54 -7.51 -12.49
N LEU A 133 -0.56 -8.12 -12.02
CA LEU A 133 -1.91 -7.70 -12.42
C LEU A 133 -2.20 -6.25 -11.99
N ASN A 134 -1.79 -5.85 -10.79
CA ASN A 134 -1.94 -4.47 -10.32
C ASN A 134 -1.18 -3.46 -11.18
N ALA A 135 0.07 -3.77 -11.52
CA ALA A 135 0.88 -2.92 -12.38
C ALA A 135 0.33 -2.88 -13.82
N ALA A 136 -0.19 -4.00 -14.33
CA ALA A 136 -0.89 -4.05 -15.61
C ALA A 136 -2.13 -3.14 -15.62
N CYS A 137 -2.94 -3.16 -14.55
CA CYS A 137 -4.07 -2.22 -14.41
C CYS A 137 -3.61 -0.76 -14.43
N LYS A 138 -2.49 -0.41 -13.81
CA LYS A 138 -1.95 0.97 -13.82
C LYS A 138 -1.54 1.42 -15.22
N LEU A 139 -0.78 0.57 -15.92
CA LEU A 139 -0.35 0.84 -17.30
C LEU A 139 -1.55 0.98 -18.24
N PHE A 140 -2.51 0.05 -18.17
CA PHE A 140 -3.73 0.12 -18.95
C PHE A 140 -4.56 1.36 -18.61
N GLY A 141 -4.74 1.65 -17.32
CA GLY A 141 -5.47 2.82 -16.84
C GLY A 141 -4.87 4.15 -17.32
N ALA A 142 -3.53 4.23 -17.35
CA ALA A 142 -2.83 5.38 -17.92
C ALA A 142 -3.17 5.60 -19.41
N VAL A 143 -3.14 4.53 -20.21
CA VAL A 143 -3.53 4.61 -21.63
C VAL A 143 -5.02 4.94 -21.77
N TRP A 144 -5.87 4.37 -20.91
CA TRP A 144 -7.31 4.65 -20.85
C TRP A 144 -7.57 6.14 -20.58
N ALA A 145 -6.82 6.78 -19.68
CA ALA A 145 -6.96 8.21 -19.38
C ALA A 145 -6.66 9.11 -20.59
N CYS A 146 -5.74 8.69 -21.46
CA CYS A 146 -5.29 9.45 -22.63
C CYS A 146 -6.07 9.12 -23.91
N SER A 147 -6.67 7.93 -23.99
CA SER A 147 -7.36 7.44 -25.20
C SER A 147 -8.56 8.29 -25.67
N PRO A 148 -9.40 8.90 -24.79
CA PRO A 148 -10.49 9.78 -25.21
C PRO A 148 -10.02 11.12 -25.79
N THR A 149 -8.79 11.55 -25.47
CA THR A 149 -8.26 12.87 -25.84
C THR A 149 -7.47 12.89 -27.15
N ALA A 150 -7.31 11.75 -27.82
CA ALA A 150 -6.30 11.59 -28.85
C ALA A 150 -6.87 11.19 -30.23
N ALA A 151 -7.48 12.16 -30.91
CA ALA A 151 -7.92 12.06 -32.31
C ALA A 151 -6.76 12.31 -33.32
N GLY A 152 -5.62 11.64 -33.14
CA GLY A 152 -4.40 11.84 -33.94
C GLY A 152 -3.81 10.56 -34.56
N ASP A 153 -2.83 10.74 -35.46
CA ASP A 153 -2.14 9.66 -36.16
C ASP A 153 -1.54 8.63 -35.19
N GLY A 154 -1.77 7.35 -35.47
CA GLY A 154 -1.21 6.23 -34.70
C GLY A 154 -2.09 5.67 -33.58
N TRP A 155 -3.03 6.42 -33.00
CA TRP A 155 -3.98 5.90 -32.00
C TRP A 155 -4.92 4.79 -32.50
N PRO A 156 -5.38 4.80 -33.77
CA PRO A 156 -6.11 3.66 -34.33
C PRO A 156 -5.31 2.34 -34.29
N SER A 157 -3.97 2.40 -34.38
CA SER A 157 -3.11 1.21 -34.25
C SER A 157 -3.02 0.70 -32.80
N VAL A 158 -3.24 1.59 -31.82
CA VAL A 158 -3.24 1.28 -30.37
C VAL A 158 -4.58 0.67 -29.96
N ALA A 159 -5.69 1.10 -30.57
CA ALA A 159 -7.06 0.69 -30.21
C ALA A 159 -7.25 -0.83 -30.16
N ARG A 160 -6.66 -1.57 -31.11
CA ARG A 160 -6.74 -3.05 -31.13
C ARG A 160 -6.00 -3.69 -29.95
N LEU A 161 -4.78 -3.25 -29.67
CA LEU A 161 -4.00 -3.73 -28.52
C LEU A 161 -4.69 -3.40 -27.21
N PHE A 162 -5.26 -2.20 -27.14
CA PHE A 162 -6.04 -1.75 -26.00
C PHE A 162 -7.23 -2.66 -25.73
N ALA A 163 -8.00 -3.03 -26.76
CA ALA A 163 -9.10 -3.96 -26.64
C ALA A 163 -8.68 -5.37 -26.19
N GLY A 164 -7.60 -5.91 -26.76
CA GLY A 164 -7.06 -7.20 -26.32
C GLY A 164 -6.60 -7.19 -24.86
N THR A 165 -5.92 -6.11 -24.44
CA THR A 165 -5.48 -5.93 -23.05
C THR A 165 -6.66 -5.77 -22.10
N ALA A 166 -7.68 -5.02 -22.50
CA ALA A 166 -8.92 -4.86 -21.75
C ALA A 166 -9.61 -6.21 -21.48
N HIS A 167 -9.70 -7.07 -22.50
CA HIS A 167 -10.29 -8.40 -22.38
C HIS A 167 -9.50 -9.28 -21.40
N ARG A 168 -8.16 -9.34 -21.54
CA ARG A 168 -7.31 -10.13 -20.63
C ARG A 168 -7.38 -9.66 -19.18
N ILE A 169 -7.37 -8.34 -18.92
CA ILE A 169 -7.55 -7.81 -17.57
C ILE A 169 -8.94 -8.17 -17.03
N SER A 170 -9.97 -8.08 -17.87
CA SER A 170 -11.34 -8.46 -17.49
C SER A 170 -11.42 -9.93 -17.09
N ASP A 171 -10.85 -10.84 -17.88
CA ASP A 171 -10.85 -12.26 -17.59
C ASP A 171 -10.06 -12.60 -16.31
N ALA A 172 -8.86 -12.01 -16.16
CA ALA A 172 -8.02 -12.22 -14.98
C ALA A 172 -8.71 -11.73 -13.69
N THR A 173 -9.39 -10.58 -13.75
CA THR A 173 -10.09 -10.01 -12.61
C THR A 173 -11.42 -10.71 -12.31
N GLN A 174 -12.11 -11.24 -13.33
CA GLN A 174 -13.26 -12.12 -13.13
C GLN A 174 -12.86 -13.42 -12.45
N HIS A 175 -11.81 -14.09 -12.93
CA HIS A 175 -11.29 -15.30 -12.29
C HIS A 175 -10.85 -15.05 -10.84
N LEU A 176 -10.22 -13.90 -10.57
CA LEU A 176 -9.87 -13.48 -9.21
C LEU A 176 -11.12 -13.28 -8.33
N THR A 177 -12.17 -12.65 -8.86
CA THR A 177 -13.46 -12.45 -8.18
C THR A 177 -14.10 -13.81 -7.84
N ASP A 178 -14.17 -14.73 -8.80
CA ASP A 178 -14.74 -16.06 -8.62
C ASP A 178 -13.98 -16.85 -7.56
N ARG A 179 -12.64 -16.76 -7.57
CA ARG A 179 -11.77 -17.37 -6.57
C ARG A 179 -12.08 -16.84 -5.17
N LEU A 180 -12.16 -15.52 -4.99
CA LEU A 180 -12.43 -14.89 -3.69
C LEU A 180 -13.83 -15.22 -3.16
N ASN A 181 -14.83 -15.32 -4.05
CA ASN A 181 -16.18 -15.74 -3.68
C ASN A 181 -16.25 -17.20 -3.25
N LYS A 182 -15.47 -18.07 -3.91
CA LYS A 182 -15.44 -19.52 -3.62
C LYS A 182 -14.60 -19.86 -2.39
N PHE A 183 -13.51 -19.14 -2.17
CA PHE A 183 -12.56 -19.35 -1.10
C PHE A 183 -12.32 -18.03 -0.36
N PRO A 184 -13.20 -17.66 0.58
CA PRO A 184 -12.99 -16.47 1.39
C PRO A 184 -11.75 -16.64 2.30
N PRO A 185 -11.11 -15.52 2.72
CA PRO A 185 -10.02 -15.57 3.68
C PRO A 185 -10.42 -16.34 4.93
N PRO A 186 -9.51 -17.13 5.50
CA PRO A 186 -9.84 -17.97 6.63
C PRO A 186 -10.33 -17.11 7.80
N ALA A 187 -11.42 -17.56 8.44
CA ALA A 187 -11.87 -16.97 9.70
C ALA A 187 -10.70 -16.96 10.69
N SER A 188 -10.60 -15.89 11.46
CA SER A 188 -9.55 -15.79 12.46
C SER A 188 -10.10 -15.23 13.76
N THR A 189 -9.58 -15.75 14.86
CA THR A 189 -9.89 -15.27 16.20
C THR A 189 -8.92 -14.15 16.57
N ALA A 190 -9.39 -13.21 17.39
CA ALA A 190 -8.50 -12.20 17.96
C ALA A 190 -7.43 -12.90 18.80
N ALA A 191 -6.16 -12.66 18.47
CA ALA A 191 -5.09 -13.01 19.39
C ALA A 191 -5.06 -11.98 20.53
N PRO A 192 -4.83 -12.40 21.79
CA PRO A 192 -4.56 -11.48 22.87
C PRO A 192 -3.31 -10.65 22.57
N ALA A 193 -3.20 -9.49 23.22
CA ALA A 193 -2.00 -8.67 23.11
C ALA A 193 -0.76 -9.49 23.53
N PRO A 194 0.41 -9.24 22.93
CA PRO A 194 1.64 -9.90 23.33
C PRO A 194 1.93 -9.61 24.81
N ALA A 195 2.17 -10.67 25.59
CA ALA A 195 2.57 -10.58 26.98
C ALA A 195 4.07 -10.90 27.07
N TRP A 196 4.90 -9.87 27.11
CA TRP A 196 6.33 -10.04 27.33
C TRP A 196 6.62 -10.07 28.84
N PRO A 197 7.51 -10.96 29.30
CA PRO A 197 7.87 -11.04 30.71
C PRO A 197 8.50 -9.73 31.17
N THR A 198 8.08 -9.23 32.33
CA THR A 198 8.74 -8.11 33.01
C THR A 198 9.95 -8.68 33.77
N PRO A 199 11.18 -8.24 33.50
CA PRO A 199 12.34 -8.60 34.32
C PRO A 199 12.13 -8.18 35.77
N ALA A 200 12.74 -8.90 36.71
CA ALA A 200 12.64 -8.61 38.14
C ALA A 200 13.29 -7.27 38.55
N THR A 201 14.09 -6.66 37.66
CA THR A 201 14.83 -5.44 37.90
C THR A 201 14.16 -4.23 37.27
N THR A 202 13.77 -3.26 38.11
CA THR A 202 13.33 -1.94 37.69
C THR A 202 14.53 -1.15 37.12
N PRO A 203 14.38 -0.43 36.00
CA PRO A 203 15.47 0.39 35.47
C PRO A 203 15.87 1.50 36.46
N ALA A 204 17.17 1.85 36.47
CA ALA A 204 17.71 2.88 37.36
C ALA A 204 17.15 4.30 37.08
N ALA A 205 16.68 4.54 35.85
CA ALA A 205 15.96 5.75 35.44
C ALA A 205 14.83 5.37 34.49
N ALA A 206 13.69 6.06 34.58
CA ALA A 206 12.55 5.84 33.69
C ALA A 206 12.93 6.23 32.25
N PRO A 207 12.69 5.37 31.25
CA PRO A 207 13.01 5.69 29.86
C PRO A 207 12.10 6.82 29.34
N SER A 208 12.67 7.71 28.54
CA SER A 208 11.91 8.78 27.88
C SER A 208 11.23 8.25 26.63
N ILE A 209 9.91 8.07 26.68
CA ILE A 209 9.11 7.61 25.54
C ILE A 209 8.44 8.81 24.87
N VAL A 210 8.66 8.97 23.56
CA VAL A 210 8.03 10.03 22.75
C VAL A 210 7.10 9.43 21.72
N VAL A 211 5.88 9.96 21.63
CA VAL A 211 4.94 9.60 20.56
C VAL A 211 5.11 10.57 19.40
N LEU A 212 5.33 10.05 18.20
CA LEU A 212 5.36 10.81 16.96
C LEU A 212 4.14 10.45 16.10
N ALA A 213 3.25 11.42 15.90
CA ALA A 213 1.97 11.19 15.25
C ALA A 213 1.59 12.32 14.30
N GLY A 214 0.85 12.00 13.24
CA GLY A 214 0.28 13.02 12.37
C GLY A 214 -0.69 13.94 13.14
N ALA A 215 -0.65 15.24 12.86
CA ALA A 215 -1.56 16.22 13.46
C ALA A 215 -3.03 15.81 13.28
N GLY A 216 -3.81 15.85 14.36
CA GLY A 216 -5.23 15.45 14.35
C GLY A 216 -5.48 13.93 14.29
N SER A 217 -4.45 13.09 14.47
CA SER A 217 -4.61 11.63 14.48
C SER A 217 -5.49 11.17 15.64
N GLY A 218 -6.75 10.81 15.35
CA GLY A 218 -7.67 10.21 16.33
C GLY A 218 -7.14 8.91 16.93
N GLY A 219 -6.29 8.18 16.18
CA GLY A 219 -5.61 7.00 16.69
C GLY A 219 -4.57 7.31 17.77
N ALA A 220 -3.83 8.41 17.63
CA ALA A 220 -2.87 8.83 18.65
C ALA A 220 -3.58 9.36 19.90
N GLN A 221 -4.68 10.08 19.72
CA GLN A 221 -5.53 10.52 20.84
C GLN A 221 -6.08 9.32 21.63
N GLN A 222 -6.60 8.29 20.93
CA GLN A 222 -7.07 7.05 21.57
C GLN A 222 -5.93 6.32 22.29
N PHE A 223 -4.79 6.14 21.63
CA PHE A 223 -3.60 5.51 22.22
C PHE A 223 -3.21 6.16 23.54
N LEU A 224 -3.10 7.50 23.56
CA LEU A 224 -2.69 8.25 24.73
C LEU A 224 -3.74 8.18 25.87
N ALA A 225 -5.03 8.16 25.52
CA ALA A 225 -6.12 8.02 26.49
C ALA A 225 -6.18 6.62 27.13
N ASP A 226 -5.70 5.59 26.44
CA ASP A 226 -5.69 4.20 26.94
C ASP A 226 -4.46 3.90 27.83
N LEU A 227 -3.51 4.82 27.95
CA LEU A 227 -2.36 4.68 28.85
C LEU A 227 -2.74 4.94 30.31
N PRO A 228 -2.05 4.33 31.28
CA PRO A 228 -2.29 4.57 32.71
C PRO A 228 -1.95 6.01 33.08
N THR A 229 -2.45 6.45 34.24
CA THR A 229 -2.11 7.75 34.85
C THR A 229 -1.30 7.51 36.13
N PRO A 230 -0.09 8.11 36.28
CA PRO A 230 0.58 8.99 35.32
C PRO A 230 1.01 8.26 34.05
N SER A 231 1.00 8.99 32.93
CA SER A 231 1.37 8.43 31.62
C SER A 231 2.85 8.06 31.58
N PRO A 232 3.21 6.90 30.98
CA PRO A 232 4.61 6.53 30.73
C PRO A 232 5.24 7.30 29.56
N VAL A 233 4.45 8.08 28.82
CA VAL A 233 4.93 8.90 27.70
C VAL A 233 5.42 10.24 28.26
N ALA A 234 6.62 10.67 27.86
CA ALA A 234 7.19 11.95 28.27
C ALA A 234 6.67 13.11 27.42
N ALA A 235 6.50 12.88 26.11
CA ALA A 235 6.07 13.91 25.17
C ALA A 235 5.35 13.36 23.95
N VAL A 236 4.59 14.23 23.30
CA VAL A 236 3.97 13.99 21.99
C VAL A 236 4.47 15.03 21.00
N CYS A 237 4.94 14.58 19.84
CA CYS A 237 5.29 15.41 18.70
C CYS A 237 4.26 15.21 17.60
N TRP A 238 3.45 16.24 17.36
CA TRP A 238 2.48 16.29 16.26
C TRP A 238 3.17 16.76 14.98
N TYR A 239 3.27 15.87 14.00
CA TYR A 239 3.84 16.19 12.69
C TYR A 239 2.75 16.66 11.74
N GLU A 240 2.89 17.88 11.25
CA GLU A 240 2.03 18.47 10.24
C GLU A 240 2.82 18.60 8.93
N ALA A 241 2.57 17.66 8.01
CA ALA A 241 3.26 17.67 6.73
C ALA A 241 2.90 18.95 5.95
N PRO A 242 3.86 19.59 5.26
CA PRO A 242 3.56 20.72 4.39
C PRO A 242 2.51 20.31 3.34
N THR A 243 1.56 21.20 3.05
CA THR A 243 0.41 20.95 2.16
C THR A 243 0.81 20.46 0.77
N ASP A 244 2.00 20.83 0.31
CA ASP A 244 2.57 20.47 -1.00
C ASP A 244 3.45 19.20 -0.97
N ALA A 245 3.80 18.70 0.22
CA ALA A 245 4.81 17.63 0.35
C ALA A 245 4.27 16.24 -0.03
N ILE A 246 2.98 15.99 0.24
CA ILE A 246 2.30 14.73 -0.04
C ILE A 246 0.83 15.07 -0.32
N PRO A 247 0.31 14.86 -1.55
CA PRO A 247 -1.13 15.03 -1.78
C PRO A 247 -1.90 14.22 -0.73
N GLN A 248 -2.99 14.76 -0.17
CA GLN A 248 -3.79 14.06 0.85
C GLN A 248 -4.21 12.63 0.39
N GLU A 249 -4.31 12.47 -0.93
CA GLU A 249 -4.62 11.28 -1.73
C GLU A 249 -3.48 10.24 -1.78
N SER A 250 -2.26 10.67 -1.46
CA SER A 250 -1.06 9.84 -1.43
C SER A 250 -0.87 9.10 -0.09
N ALA A 251 -1.69 9.41 0.91
CA ALA A 251 -1.59 8.84 2.25
C ALA A 251 -2.20 7.43 2.35
N TYR A 252 -1.94 6.76 3.48
CA TYR A 252 -2.66 5.57 3.96
C TYR A 252 -4.20 5.74 3.99
N VAL A 253 -4.71 6.96 3.86
CA VAL A 253 -6.13 7.28 3.70
C VAL A 253 -6.74 6.59 2.47
N SER A 254 -5.94 6.37 1.43
CA SER A 254 -6.36 5.66 0.21
C SER A 254 -6.38 4.13 0.36
N ALA A 255 -5.96 3.59 1.50
CA ALA A 255 -5.89 2.14 1.69
C ALA A 255 -7.27 1.49 1.68
N TRP A 256 -7.34 0.34 1.02
CA TRP A 256 -8.60 -0.39 0.90
C TRP A 256 -9.02 -0.99 2.23
N TYR A 257 -10.30 -0.77 2.56
CA TYR A 257 -11.05 -1.48 3.58
C TYR A 257 -12.48 -1.66 3.04
N PRO A 258 -13.21 -2.68 3.51
CA PRO A 258 -14.59 -2.90 3.11
C PRO A 258 -15.43 -1.63 3.30
N PRO A 259 -16.38 -1.39 2.39
CA PRO A 259 -17.47 -0.44 2.56
C PRO A 259 -18.04 -0.41 3.99
N GLU A 260 -17.91 0.73 4.67
CA GLU A 260 -18.59 0.97 5.95
C GLU A 260 -19.91 1.70 5.68
N ALA A 261 -21.00 1.36 6.39
CA ALA A 261 -22.18 2.23 6.40
C ALA A 261 -21.73 3.66 6.76
N PRO A 262 -22.28 4.72 6.15
CA PRO A 262 -21.87 6.08 6.45
C PRO A 262 -22.07 6.34 7.95
N ALA A 263 -20.98 6.22 8.71
CA ALA A 263 -20.95 6.61 10.09
C ALA A 263 -21.12 8.13 10.15
N ALA A 264 -21.83 8.61 11.16
CA ALA A 264 -21.73 10.00 11.55
C ALA A 264 -20.24 10.37 11.58
N ALA A 265 -19.86 11.49 10.95
CA ALA A 265 -18.49 11.96 10.96
C ALA A 265 -17.96 11.82 12.39
N PRO A 266 -16.82 11.12 12.61
CA PRO A 266 -16.30 10.98 13.97
C PRO A 266 -16.23 12.38 14.55
N PRO A 267 -16.75 12.60 15.78
CA PRO A 267 -16.75 13.94 16.35
C PRO A 267 -15.33 14.48 16.22
N ARG A 268 -15.20 15.68 15.66
CA ARG A 268 -13.92 16.41 15.69
C ARG A 268 -13.57 16.55 17.17
N ARG A 269 -12.79 15.61 17.67
CA ARG A 269 -12.10 15.76 18.94
C ARG A 269 -10.99 16.75 18.62
N SER A 270 -11.31 18.05 18.75
CA SER A 270 -10.30 19.07 19.03
C SER A 270 -9.36 18.45 20.04
N GLY A 271 -8.06 18.45 19.73
CA GLY A 271 -7.05 17.80 20.56
C GLY A 271 -7.25 18.24 22.00
N ALA A 272 -7.93 17.41 22.79
CA ALA A 272 -8.07 17.66 24.19
C ALA A 272 -6.64 17.65 24.70
N ALA A 273 -6.20 18.75 25.31
CA ALA A 273 -4.90 18.78 25.95
C ALA A 273 -4.86 17.56 26.88
N ILE A 274 -3.99 16.60 26.57
CA ILE A 274 -3.81 15.46 27.46
C ILE A 274 -3.07 16.05 28.65
N SER A 275 -3.82 16.28 29.72
CA SER A 275 -3.33 16.98 30.90
C SER A 275 -2.06 16.31 31.42
N GLY A 276 -1.00 17.09 31.63
CA GLY A 276 0.27 16.61 32.17
C GLY A 276 1.29 16.07 31.16
N LEU A 277 1.03 16.10 29.85
CA LEU A 277 2.02 15.71 28.82
C LEU A 277 2.60 16.91 28.08
N SER A 278 3.92 16.89 27.82
CA SER A 278 4.57 17.87 26.94
C SER A 278 4.11 17.64 25.50
N GLN A 279 3.66 18.71 24.82
CA GLN A 279 3.16 18.63 23.45
C GLN A 279 3.94 19.58 22.55
N HIS A 280 4.34 19.09 21.39
CA HIS A 280 5.09 19.82 20.38
C HIS A 280 4.40 19.68 19.03
N THR A 281 4.56 20.68 18.17
CA THR A 281 4.19 20.61 16.77
C THR A 281 5.42 20.79 15.91
N ALA A 282 5.58 19.95 14.90
CA ALA A 282 6.70 19.95 13.98
C ALA A 282 6.18 20.00 12.54
N TYR A 283 6.83 20.83 11.71
CA TYR A 283 6.47 20.99 10.30
C TYR A 283 7.54 20.41 9.37
N ARG A 284 8.76 20.21 9.91
CA ARG A 284 9.90 19.60 9.22
C ARG A 284 10.48 18.47 10.06
N TRP A 285 11.20 17.57 9.40
CA TRP A 285 11.89 16.47 10.07
C TRP A 285 12.99 16.95 11.04
N ASP A 286 13.61 18.10 10.79
CA ASP A 286 14.60 18.69 11.69
C ASP A 286 13.96 19.22 12.99
N ASP A 287 12.71 19.70 12.92
CA ASP A 287 11.94 20.09 14.10
C ASP A 287 11.64 18.83 14.94
N VAL A 288 11.23 17.73 14.29
CA VAL A 288 11.02 16.43 14.96
C VAL A 288 12.31 15.99 15.64
N ALA A 289 13.44 16.00 14.94
CA ALA A 289 14.74 15.64 15.50
C ALA A 289 15.09 16.47 16.74
N THR A 290 14.85 17.79 16.68
CA THR A 290 15.07 18.72 17.81
C THR A 290 14.21 18.34 19.02
N VAL A 291 12.92 18.04 18.81
CA VAL A 291 12.03 17.60 19.89
C VAL A 291 12.53 16.30 20.53
N LEU A 292 12.96 15.33 19.72
CA LEU A 292 13.48 14.05 20.22
C LEU A 292 14.78 14.24 21.04
N ASP A 293 15.68 15.13 20.62
CA ASP A 293 16.90 15.46 21.35
C ASP A 293 16.59 16.17 22.68
N CYS A 294 15.67 17.14 22.68
CA CYS A 294 15.25 17.87 23.88
C CYS A 294 14.69 16.94 24.97
N HIS A 295 13.95 15.90 24.56
CA HIS A 295 13.39 14.90 25.46
C HIS A 295 14.32 13.72 25.73
N ARG A 296 15.52 13.70 25.13
CA ARG A 296 16.46 12.57 25.20
C ARG A 296 15.76 11.23 24.94
N ALA A 297 14.99 11.16 23.85
CA ALA A 297 14.11 10.03 23.59
C ALA A 297 14.86 8.69 23.64
N ASP A 298 14.40 7.77 24.47
CA ASP A 298 14.84 6.38 24.47
C ASP A 298 14.08 5.58 23.43
N LEU A 299 12.74 5.75 23.36
CA LEU A 299 11.86 5.07 22.41
C LEU A 299 10.98 6.09 21.69
N VAL A 300 10.80 5.91 20.37
CA VAL A 300 9.77 6.62 19.61
C VAL A 300 8.68 5.67 19.16
N VAL A 301 7.42 6.04 19.42
CA VAL A 301 6.23 5.29 19.00
C VAL A 301 5.58 6.01 17.81
N LEU A 302 5.57 5.38 16.63
CA LEU A 302 4.95 5.96 15.43
C LEU A 302 3.45 5.66 15.36
N ILE A 303 2.63 6.68 15.11
CA ILE A 303 1.19 6.52 14.88
C ILE A 303 0.73 7.33 13.66
N GLY A 304 0.51 6.63 12.55
CA GLY A 304 -0.03 7.24 11.33
C GLY A 304 0.95 8.19 10.64
N MET A 305 2.24 7.82 10.62
CA MET A 305 3.30 8.63 10.04
C MET A 305 3.58 8.26 8.58
N PRO A 306 4.04 9.23 7.74
CA PRO A 306 4.68 8.93 6.46
C PRO A 306 6.04 8.25 6.69
N ILE A 307 6.79 7.99 5.60
CA ILE A 307 8.16 7.47 5.70
C ILE A 307 9.01 8.43 6.52
N VAL A 308 9.55 7.92 7.63
CA VAL A 308 10.39 8.67 8.57
C VAL A 308 11.85 8.61 8.10
N PRO A 309 12.56 9.74 7.96
CA PRO A 309 13.94 9.75 7.47
C PRO A 309 14.92 9.18 8.50
N ALA A 310 16.07 8.73 8.01
CA ALA A 310 17.14 8.17 8.85
C ALA A 310 17.63 9.14 9.94
N THR A 311 17.54 10.45 9.70
CA THR A 311 17.91 11.49 10.70
C THR A 311 17.03 11.45 11.94
N VAL A 312 15.77 11.05 11.80
CA VAL A 312 14.81 10.88 12.92
C VAL A 312 14.89 9.46 13.47
N LEU A 313 15.02 8.43 12.63
CA LEU A 313 15.09 7.04 13.07
C LEU A 313 16.26 6.76 14.02
N ARG A 314 17.37 7.49 13.91
CA ARG A 314 18.56 7.33 14.75
C ARG A 314 18.52 8.09 16.08
N LYS A 315 17.48 8.87 16.34
CA LYS A 315 17.41 9.75 17.53
C LYS A 315 17.10 9.00 18.82
N ALA A 316 16.41 7.87 18.72
CA ALA A 316 15.99 7.09 19.87
C ALA A 316 16.95 5.94 20.13
N ARG A 317 17.47 5.83 21.36
CA ARG A 317 18.46 4.79 21.75
C ARG A 317 17.94 3.36 21.57
N LEU A 318 16.70 3.11 21.97
CA LEU A 318 15.99 1.85 21.76
C LEU A 318 15.39 1.79 20.35
N GLY A 319 15.41 2.87 19.59
CA GLY A 319 14.89 2.93 18.24
C GLY A 319 13.43 3.37 18.17
N VAL A 320 12.84 3.12 17.01
CA VAL A 320 11.52 3.63 16.62
C VAL A 320 10.62 2.44 16.33
N VAL A 321 9.49 2.32 17.04
CA VAL A 321 8.54 1.23 16.84
C VAL A 321 7.36 1.66 15.96
N ASN A 322 6.94 0.76 15.08
CA ASN A 322 5.79 0.92 14.22
C ASN A 322 4.90 -0.32 14.28
N ALA A 323 3.58 -0.13 14.25
CA ALA A 323 2.62 -1.21 14.08
C ALA A 323 2.08 -1.21 12.64
N HIS A 324 2.66 -2.05 11.80
CA HIS A 324 2.28 -2.23 10.41
C HIS A 324 0.99 -3.05 10.27
N ASN A 325 0.14 -2.75 9.29
CA ASN A 325 -1.14 -3.44 9.06
C ASN A 325 -1.03 -4.64 8.10
N GLY A 326 0.12 -5.31 8.08
CA GLY A 326 0.36 -6.55 7.36
C GLY A 326 1.27 -7.49 8.15
N VAL A 327 1.22 -8.78 7.85
CA VAL A 327 2.18 -9.75 8.38
C VAL A 327 3.54 -9.58 7.70
N LEU A 328 4.58 -9.29 8.47
CA LEU A 328 5.96 -9.16 7.97
C LEU A 328 6.70 -10.49 8.11
N PRO A 329 7.61 -10.84 7.16
CA PRO A 329 8.07 -10.06 6.00
C PRO A 329 7.17 -10.15 4.76
N GLN A 330 6.05 -10.89 4.83
CA GLN A 330 5.26 -11.26 3.66
C GLN A 330 4.58 -10.07 2.96
N TYR A 331 4.09 -9.08 3.71
CA TYR A 331 3.32 -7.94 3.19
C TYR A 331 3.91 -6.59 3.63
N ARG A 332 5.08 -6.22 3.08
CA ARG A 332 5.68 -4.89 3.32
C ARG A 332 4.99 -3.81 2.48
N GLY A 333 4.98 -2.57 2.96
CA GLY A 333 4.56 -1.41 2.17
C GLY A 333 3.05 -1.16 2.21
N MET A 334 2.48 -0.75 1.08
CA MET A 334 1.15 -0.14 1.05
C MET A 334 0.02 -1.16 0.84
N ASP A 335 -1.20 -0.79 1.22
CA ASP A 335 -2.43 -1.57 1.01
C ASP A 335 -2.36 -3.03 1.51
N ALA A 336 -1.52 -3.28 2.53
CA ALA A 336 -1.21 -4.63 3.01
C ALA A 336 -2.46 -5.46 3.37
N VAL A 337 -3.49 -4.84 3.95
CA VAL A 337 -4.79 -5.46 4.23
C VAL A 337 -5.47 -5.94 2.95
N GLY A 338 -5.57 -5.07 1.93
CA GLY A 338 -6.18 -5.42 0.64
C GLY A 338 -5.38 -6.52 -0.08
N TRP A 339 -4.04 -6.46 -0.04
CA TRP A 339 -3.19 -7.51 -0.59
C TRP A 339 -3.33 -8.84 0.12
N ALA A 340 -3.45 -8.85 1.45
CA ALA A 340 -3.70 -10.08 2.19
C ALA A 340 -5.03 -10.71 1.78
N VAL A 341 -6.10 -9.92 1.68
CA VAL A 341 -7.42 -10.41 1.22
C VAL A 341 -7.36 -10.92 -0.22
N LEU A 342 -6.74 -10.17 -1.14
CA LEU A 342 -6.60 -10.58 -2.54
C LEU A 342 -5.87 -11.92 -2.68
N ASN A 343 -4.85 -12.16 -1.86
CA ASN A 343 -4.09 -13.42 -1.82
C ASN A 343 -4.73 -14.50 -0.94
N ASN A 344 -5.95 -14.30 -0.43
CA ASN A 344 -6.65 -15.23 0.44
C ASN A 344 -5.91 -15.56 1.76
N HIS A 345 -5.18 -14.58 2.31
CA HIS A 345 -4.44 -14.71 3.55
C HIS A 345 -5.13 -13.95 4.70
N PRO A 346 -4.97 -14.39 5.96
CA PRO A 346 -5.54 -13.70 7.11
C PRO A 346 -4.91 -12.31 7.29
N VAL A 347 -5.73 -11.34 7.70
CA VAL A 347 -5.25 -10.00 8.06
C VAL A 347 -4.59 -10.04 9.43
N LYS A 348 -3.37 -9.49 9.52
CA LYS A 348 -2.59 -9.37 10.75
C LYS A 348 -1.91 -8.02 10.81
N CYS A 349 -1.61 -7.57 12.02
CA CYS A 349 -0.74 -6.42 12.26
C CYS A 349 0.60 -6.90 12.84
N THR A 350 1.69 -6.25 12.47
CA THR A 350 3.04 -6.57 12.96
C THR A 350 3.64 -5.36 13.65
N LEU A 351 4.06 -5.53 14.90
CA LEU A 351 4.91 -4.58 15.60
C LEU A 351 6.37 -4.85 15.19
N HIS A 352 7.06 -3.83 14.71
CA HIS A 352 8.45 -3.93 14.28
C HIS A 352 9.24 -2.67 14.58
N LEU A 353 10.57 -2.79 14.55
CA LEU A 353 11.47 -1.65 14.56
C LEU A 353 11.51 -1.02 13.16
N ALA A 354 11.22 0.28 13.07
CA ALA A 354 11.33 1.02 11.84
C ALA A 354 12.79 1.13 11.41
N ALA A 355 13.06 0.78 10.15
CA ALA A 355 14.38 0.86 9.52
C ALA A 355 14.32 1.81 8.31
N THR A 356 15.49 2.11 7.72
CA THR A 356 15.55 2.91 6.48
C THR A 356 14.81 2.23 5.33
N ALA A 357 14.86 0.89 5.26
CA ALA A 357 14.07 0.13 4.31
C ALA A 357 12.66 -0.10 4.86
N VAL A 358 11.65 0.11 4.00
CA VAL A 358 10.22 0.07 4.37
C VAL A 358 9.85 -1.30 4.93
N ASP A 359 9.39 -1.31 6.18
CA ASP A 359 8.91 -2.48 6.92
C ASP A 359 9.87 -3.68 6.98
N GLN A 360 11.19 -3.41 7.04
CA GLN A 360 12.21 -4.47 7.07
C GLN A 360 12.93 -4.66 8.41
N GLY A 361 12.67 -3.84 9.42
CA GLY A 361 13.32 -4.02 10.71
C GLY A 361 12.71 -5.14 11.55
N ASP A 362 13.38 -5.48 12.65
CA ASP A 362 13.06 -6.68 13.42
C ASP A 362 11.62 -6.70 13.93
N VAL A 363 10.99 -7.87 13.83
CA VAL A 363 9.62 -8.11 14.28
C VAL A 363 9.63 -8.37 15.79
N LEU A 364 8.84 -7.59 16.53
CA LEU A 364 8.69 -7.70 17.97
C LEU A 364 7.45 -8.53 18.37
N ALA A 365 6.36 -8.39 17.61
CA ALA A 365 5.14 -9.17 17.79
C ALA A 365 4.24 -9.11 16.55
N THR A 366 3.36 -10.10 16.41
CA THR A 366 2.30 -10.11 15.40
C THR A 366 0.97 -10.39 16.07
N GLN A 367 -0.08 -9.64 15.69
CA GLN A 367 -1.44 -9.84 16.19
C GLN A 367 -2.39 -10.09 15.02
N THR A 368 -3.18 -11.16 15.12
CA THR A 368 -4.20 -11.47 14.12
C THR A 368 -5.43 -10.61 14.29
N VAL A 369 -6.01 -10.17 13.18
CA VAL A 369 -7.22 -9.34 13.14
C VAL A 369 -8.40 -10.21 12.73
N PRO A 370 -9.41 -10.39 13.59
CA PRO A 370 -10.56 -11.22 13.24
C PRO A 370 -11.41 -10.57 12.16
N TYR A 371 -12.05 -11.41 11.35
CA TYR A 371 -13.22 -11.02 10.57
C TYR A 371 -14.46 -11.20 11.46
N GLY A 372 -15.41 -10.26 11.44
CA GLY A 372 -16.61 -10.36 12.26
C GLY A 372 -17.49 -9.10 12.21
N PRO A 373 -18.70 -9.15 12.80
CA PRO A 373 -19.71 -8.10 12.61
C PRO A 373 -19.65 -6.94 13.62
N ALA A 374 -18.99 -7.09 14.77
CA ALA A 374 -19.11 -6.15 15.90
C ALA A 374 -18.53 -4.73 15.64
N THR A 375 -17.59 -4.61 14.71
CA THR A 375 -16.92 -3.36 14.31
C THR A 375 -16.54 -3.42 12.83
N THR A 376 -16.07 -2.33 12.24
CA THR A 376 -15.56 -2.37 10.85
C THR A 376 -14.16 -2.99 10.81
N LEU A 377 -13.76 -3.60 9.69
CA LEU A 377 -12.40 -4.17 9.56
C LEU A 377 -11.32 -3.11 9.81
N ARG A 378 -11.54 -1.88 9.35
CA ARG A 378 -10.65 -0.73 9.60
C ARG A 378 -10.51 -0.47 11.09
N GLY A 379 -11.63 -0.44 11.81
CA GLY A 379 -11.65 -0.27 13.27
C GLY A 379 -10.85 -1.37 13.97
N ARG A 380 -11.03 -2.63 13.58
CA ARG A 380 -10.28 -3.76 14.16
C ARG A 380 -8.79 -3.74 13.88
N VAL A 381 -8.39 -3.44 12.64
CA VAL A 381 -6.97 -3.25 12.29
C VAL A 381 -6.38 -2.15 13.14
N LYS A 382 -7.08 -1.02 13.28
CA LYS A 382 -6.62 0.08 14.12
C LYS A 382 -6.47 -0.33 15.58
N GLN A 383 -7.44 -1.06 16.13
CA GLN A 383 -7.39 -1.57 17.50
C GLN A 383 -6.20 -2.52 17.70
N ALA A 384 -5.95 -3.45 16.78
CA ALA A 384 -4.80 -4.35 16.85
C ALA A 384 -3.46 -3.58 16.83
N GLN A 385 -3.33 -2.57 15.97
CA GLN A 385 -2.14 -1.69 15.97
C GLN A 385 -1.96 -0.99 17.32
N LEU A 386 -3.04 -0.41 17.88
CA LEU A 386 -2.97 0.29 19.17
C LEU A 386 -2.65 -0.67 20.33
N HIS A 387 -3.19 -1.89 20.33
CA HIS A 387 -2.87 -2.92 21.31
C HIS A 387 -1.38 -3.26 21.29
N LEU A 388 -0.81 -3.50 20.11
CA LEU A 388 0.62 -3.78 19.94
C LEU A 388 1.50 -2.62 20.44
N LEU A 389 1.17 -1.38 20.03
CA LEU A 389 1.93 -0.20 20.46
C LEU A 389 1.83 0.04 21.97
N ARG A 390 0.65 -0.19 22.56
CA ARG A 390 0.44 -0.03 24.00
C ARG A 390 1.23 -1.06 24.78
N ALA A 391 1.19 -2.32 24.35
CA ALA A 391 1.93 -3.39 24.99
C ALA A 391 3.44 -3.10 25.03
N VAL A 392 4.05 -2.67 23.92
CA VAL A 392 5.50 -2.37 23.89
C VAL A 392 5.82 -1.11 24.68
N THR A 393 4.95 -0.11 24.67
CA THR A 393 5.13 1.13 25.46
C THR A 393 5.15 0.82 26.95
N LEU A 394 4.20 0.02 27.44
CA LEU A 394 4.13 -0.39 28.84
C LEU A 394 5.32 -1.29 29.22
N HIS A 395 5.71 -2.20 28.34
CA HIS A 395 6.88 -3.05 28.56
C HIS A 395 8.16 -2.21 28.69
N VAL A 396 8.41 -1.30 27.74
CA VAL A 396 9.60 -0.43 27.78
C VAL A 396 9.55 0.47 29.02
N ALA A 397 8.41 1.05 29.35
CA ALA A 397 8.27 1.89 30.54
C ALA A 397 8.61 1.15 31.84
N ALA A 398 8.20 -0.11 31.96
CA ALA A 398 8.45 -0.93 33.14
C ALA A 398 9.90 -1.44 33.23
N THR A 399 10.57 -1.64 32.10
CA THR A 399 11.81 -2.44 32.03
C THR A 399 13.03 -1.65 31.55
N GLY A 400 12.82 -0.53 30.86
CA GLY A 400 13.87 0.22 30.16
C GLY A 400 14.40 -0.50 28.91
N GLN A 401 13.80 -1.61 28.50
CA GLN A 401 14.28 -2.51 27.44
C GLN A 401 13.18 -2.80 26.42
N LEU A 402 13.60 -3.03 25.17
CA LEU A 402 12.70 -3.58 24.15
C LEU A 402 12.45 -5.07 24.41
N PRO A 403 11.28 -5.58 24.00
CA PRO A 403 11.09 -7.01 23.90
C PRO A 403 12.04 -7.60 22.84
N PRO A 404 12.37 -8.92 22.92
CA PRO A 404 13.19 -9.57 21.91
C PRO A 404 12.61 -9.42 20.49
N GLY A 405 13.46 -9.00 19.55
CA GLY A 405 13.12 -8.89 18.14
C GLY A 405 13.61 -10.08 17.33
N THR A 406 12.89 -10.41 16.26
CA THR A 406 13.30 -11.43 15.28
C THR A 406 13.66 -10.75 13.96
N PRO A 407 14.89 -10.92 13.45
CA PRO A 407 15.26 -10.44 12.12
C PRO A 407 14.36 -11.02 11.04
N GLN A 408 14.03 -10.18 10.05
CA GLN A 408 13.19 -10.60 8.94
C GLN A 408 13.97 -11.38 7.88
N GLY A 409 13.37 -12.46 7.36
CA GLY A 409 13.84 -13.16 6.16
C GLY A 409 13.43 -12.47 4.85
N PRO A 410 13.52 -13.17 3.70
CA PRO A 410 13.05 -12.65 2.42
C PRO A 410 11.54 -12.33 2.49
N GLY A 411 11.16 -11.24 1.85
CA GLY A 411 9.80 -10.70 1.91
C GLY A 411 9.36 -10.13 0.57
N ARG A 412 8.11 -9.69 0.50
CA ARG A 412 7.58 -9.00 -0.67
C ARG A 412 7.15 -7.59 -0.30
N GLN A 413 7.62 -6.64 -1.09
CA GLN A 413 7.10 -5.27 -1.05
C GLN A 413 5.89 -5.17 -1.97
N TYR A 414 4.81 -4.66 -1.40
CA TYR A 414 3.57 -4.33 -2.07
C TYR A 414 3.38 -2.82 -2.13
N TYR A 415 2.59 -2.41 -3.11
CA TYR A 415 2.38 -1.01 -3.46
C TYR A 415 0.88 -0.71 -3.47
N ARG A 416 0.51 0.55 -3.74
CA ARG A 416 -0.89 0.95 -3.78
C ARG A 416 -1.67 0.09 -4.79
N LEU A 417 -2.83 -0.43 -4.37
CA LEU A 417 -3.76 -1.12 -5.24
C LEU A 417 -4.39 -0.14 -6.22
N HIS A 418 -4.48 -0.54 -7.48
CA HIS A 418 -5.26 0.15 -8.50
C HIS A 418 -6.75 0.12 -8.11
N PRO A 419 -7.54 1.20 -8.36
CA PRO A 419 -8.95 1.25 -7.99
C PRO A 419 -9.78 0.12 -8.58
N HIS A 420 -9.38 -0.40 -9.74
CA HIS A 420 -9.98 -1.59 -10.33
C HIS A 420 -9.91 -2.82 -9.43
N LEU A 421 -8.74 -3.11 -8.84
CA LEU A 421 -8.61 -4.22 -7.89
C LEU A 421 -9.32 -3.95 -6.55
N LYS A 422 -9.43 -2.68 -6.15
CA LYS A 422 -10.27 -2.28 -5.00
C LYS A 422 -11.74 -2.59 -5.24
N ARG A 423 -12.26 -2.35 -6.45
CA ARG A 423 -13.64 -2.75 -6.81
C ARG A 423 -13.85 -4.26 -6.83
N VAL A 424 -12.86 -5.04 -7.24
CA VAL A 424 -12.91 -6.51 -7.13
C VAL A 424 -13.11 -6.89 -5.66
N LEU A 425 -12.32 -6.32 -4.75
CA LEU A 425 -12.47 -6.52 -3.32
C LEU A 425 -13.84 -6.05 -2.79
N ASP A 426 -14.34 -4.90 -3.22
CA ASP A 426 -15.67 -4.37 -2.84
C ASP A 426 -16.80 -5.30 -3.31
N THR A 427 -16.68 -5.87 -4.51
CA THR A 427 -17.70 -6.79 -5.05
C THR A 427 -17.74 -8.09 -4.26
N CYS A 428 -16.59 -8.54 -3.75
CA CYS A 428 -16.49 -9.74 -2.94
C CYS A 428 -16.87 -9.49 -1.47
N SER A 429 -16.82 -8.24 -0.98
CA SER A 429 -16.84 -7.97 0.47
C SER A 429 -18.10 -8.47 1.19
N ALA A 430 -19.29 -8.40 0.56
CA ALA A 430 -20.51 -8.93 1.17
C ALA A 430 -20.37 -10.43 1.50
N THR A 431 -19.84 -11.22 0.55
CA THR A 431 -19.57 -12.66 0.74
C THR A 431 -18.49 -12.91 1.79
N LEU A 432 -17.47 -12.04 1.88
CA LEU A 432 -16.30 -12.23 2.74
C LEU A 432 -16.55 -11.90 4.23
N PHE A 433 -17.39 -10.91 4.52
CA PHE A 433 -17.54 -10.35 5.87
C PHE A 433 -18.93 -10.50 6.49
N GLU A 434 -19.95 -10.96 5.75
CA GLU A 434 -21.28 -11.27 6.31
C GLU A 434 -21.45 -12.76 6.66
N ARG A 435 -20.59 -13.65 6.14
CA ARG A 435 -20.66 -15.11 6.34
C ARG A 435 -19.78 -15.66 7.47
N ASN A 436 -18.99 -14.80 8.12
CA ASN A 436 -18.11 -15.11 9.25
C ASN A 436 -18.45 -14.19 10.42
#